data_AF-A0A0F9EM11-F1
#
_entry.id   AF-A0A0F9EM11-F1
#
_cell.length_a   1.000
_cell.length_b   1.000
_cell.length_c   1.000
_cell.angle_alpha   90.00
_cell.angle_beta   90.00
_cell.angle_gamma   90.00
#
_symmetry.space_group_name_H-M   'P 1'
#
loop_
_entity.id
_entity.type
_entity.pdbx_description
1 polymer ?
#
loop_
_entity_poly.entity_id
_entity_poly.type
_entity_poly.pdbx_seq_one_letter_code
_entity_poly.pdbx_strand_id
1 'polypeptide(L)'
;GIYGVYTGKIMRIGRAAKNWDVLCPSDSEYERFFDVLKEKTASYEGKMKVYYYPYDVIEELKYRLESPSASLLVVPNGKVKLIGPLPFICGDLKKQKLSEIWENYKMAWRHPDVIEFH
;
A
#
# COMPACT_ATOMS: atom_id res chain seq x y z
N GLY A 1 -0.08 20.24 19.50
CA GLY A 1 -1.28 19.89 18.71
C GLY A 1 -0.96 18.73 17.78
N ILE A 2 -1.97 18.09 17.19
CA ILE A 2 -1.80 17.04 16.18
C ILE A 2 -1.21 17.65 14.91
N TYR A 3 -0.12 17.10 14.36
CA TYR A 3 0.54 17.61 13.15
C TYR A 3 -0.25 17.32 11.88
N GLY A 4 -0.85 16.14 11.80
CA GLY A 4 -1.63 15.73 10.64
C GLY A 4 -2.44 14.46 10.86
N VAL A 5 -3.39 14.24 9.97
CA VAL A 5 -4.21 13.03 9.89
C VAL A 5 -3.88 12.31 8.59
N TYR A 6 -3.79 10.99 8.65
CA TYR A 6 -3.55 10.10 7.52
C TYR A 6 -4.76 9.19 7.35
N THR A 7 -5.32 9.14 6.15
CA THR A 7 -6.49 8.33 5.84
C THR A 7 -6.51 7.94 4.34
N GLY A 8 -7.54 7.25 3.86
CA GLY A 8 -7.65 6.83 2.46
C GLY A 8 -8.68 5.73 2.27
N LYS A 9 -8.67 5.11 1.08
CA LYS A 9 -9.45 3.88 0.84
C LYS A 9 -9.03 2.78 1.81
N ILE A 10 -9.99 1.94 2.21
CA ILE A 10 -9.66 0.73 2.96
C ILE A 10 -9.06 -0.30 1.99
N MET A 11 -8.17 -1.13 2.51
CA MET A 11 -7.49 -2.15 1.71
C MET A 11 -8.14 -3.52 1.92
N ARG A 12 -8.43 -4.24 0.82
CA ARG A 12 -8.99 -5.60 0.86
C ARG A 12 -7.92 -6.64 1.22
N ILE A 13 -7.46 -6.62 2.46
CA ILE A 13 -6.37 -7.49 2.94
C ILE A 13 -6.68 -8.12 4.30
N GLY A 14 -6.04 -9.26 4.59
CA GLY A 14 -6.11 -9.92 5.88
C GLY A 14 -7.55 -10.23 6.32
N ARG A 15 -7.95 -9.70 7.50
CA ARG A 15 -9.32 -9.88 8.03
C ARG A 15 -10.37 -9.03 7.31
N ALA A 16 -9.98 -7.88 6.74
CA ALA A 16 -10.91 -7.04 5.98
C ALA A 16 -11.40 -7.77 4.72
N ALA A 17 -10.52 -8.54 4.06
CA ALA A 17 -10.90 -9.36 2.90
C ALA A 17 -12.01 -10.38 3.22
N LYS A 18 -12.03 -10.94 4.44
CA LYS A 18 -13.05 -11.91 4.89
C LYS A 18 -14.40 -11.30 5.21
N ASN A 19 -14.45 -9.98 5.41
CA ASN A 19 -15.66 -9.24 5.82
C ASN A 19 -15.95 -8.11 4.82
N TRP A 20 -15.43 -8.23 3.59
CA TRP A 20 -15.40 -7.13 2.64
C TRP A 20 -16.81 -6.66 2.28
N ASP A 21 -17.76 -7.58 2.14
CA ASP A 21 -19.15 -7.28 1.79
C ASP A 21 -19.85 -6.38 2.82
N VAL A 22 -19.35 -6.34 4.06
CA VAL A 22 -19.86 -5.50 5.15
C VAL A 22 -19.06 -4.21 5.30
N LEU A 23 -17.78 -4.24 4.91
CA LEU A 23 -16.83 -3.14 5.14
C LEU A 23 -16.67 -2.21 3.95
N CYS A 24 -16.86 -2.70 2.72
CA CYS A 24 -16.56 -1.98 1.48
C CYS A 24 -17.56 -0.83 1.28
N PRO A 25 -17.11 0.43 1.33
CA PRO A 25 -17.92 1.54 0.89
C PRO A 25 -18.19 1.42 -0.61
N SER A 26 -19.34 1.93 -1.05
CA SER A 26 -19.64 2.13 -2.46
C SER A 26 -18.78 3.24 -3.07
N ASP A 27 -18.71 3.27 -4.40
CA ASP A 27 -17.99 4.33 -5.13
C ASP A 27 -18.51 5.72 -4.76
N SER A 28 -19.83 5.88 -4.63
CA SER A 28 -20.45 7.15 -4.23
C SER A 28 -20.10 7.59 -2.80
N GLU A 29 -19.93 6.64 -1.88
CA GLU A 29 -19.47 6.94 -0.52
C GLU A 29 -18.00 7.36 -0.51
N TYR A 30 -17.18 6.76 -1.37
CA TYR A 30 -15.79 7.18 -1.55
C TYR A 30 -15.67 8.56 -2.19
N GLU A 31 -16.45 8.86 -3.22
CA GLU A 31 -16.53 10.21 -3.80
C GLU A 31 -16.84 11.24 -2.72
N ARG A 32 -17.90 10.98 -1.94
CA ARG A 32 -18.30 11.85 -0.83
C ARG A 32 -17.20 11.98 0.23
N PHE A 33 -16.51 10.89 0.55
CA PHE A 33 -15.39 10.89 1.49
C PHE A 33 -14.24 11.78 0.99
N PHE A 34 -13.84 11.68 -0.28
CA PHE A 34 -12.77 12.50 -0.85
C PHE A 34 -13.16 13.98 -0.97
N ASP A 35 -14.43 14.29 -1.24
CA ASP A 35 -14.94 15.66 -1.19
C ASP A 35 -14.76 16.29 0.20
N VAL A 36 -15.12 15.54 1.25
CA VAL A 36 -14.93 15.98 2.64
C VAL A 36 -13.44 16.18 2.93
N LEU A 37 -12.56 15.27 2.48
CA LEU A 37 -11.12 15.43 2.70
C LEU A 37 -10.56 16.67 2.02
N LYS A 38 -11.02 16.98 0.79
CA LYS A 38 -10.63 18.18 0.06
C LYS A 38 -11.08 19.45 0.79
N GLU A 39 -12.33 19.49 1.24
CA GLU A 39 -12.88 20.59 2.05
C GLU A 39 -12.07 20.77 3.34
N LYS A 40 -11.79 19.67 4.06
CA LYS A 40 -11.05 19.73 5.32
C LYS A 40 -9.60 20.15 5.13
N THR A 41 -8.95 19.68 4.07
CA THR A 41 -7.59 20.12 3.72
C THR A 41 -7.51 21.65 3.61
N ALA A 42 -8.48 22.28 2.94
CA ALA A 42 -8.54 23.74 2.85
C ALA A 42 -8.85 24.38 4.21
N SER A 43 -9.84 23.88 4.95
CA SER A 43 -10.25 24.47 6.24
C SER A 43 -9.17 24.44 7.34
N TYR A 44 -8.25 23.47 7.26
CA TYR A 44 -7.18 23.25 8.23
C TYR A 44 -5.81 23.75 7.73
N GLU A 45 -5.76 24.47 6.61
CA GLU A 45 -4.52 25.03 6.08
C GLU A 45 -3.79 25.86 7.15
N GLY A 46 -2.48 25.63 7.27
CA GLY A 46 -1.63 26.25 8.30
C GLY A 46 -1.84 25.76 9.75
N LYS A 47 -2.85 24.90 10.00
CA LYS A 47 -3.15 24.38 11.35
C LYS A 47 -2.81 22.90 11.50
N MET A 48 -3.22 22.08 10.53
CA MET A 48 -3.02 20.63 10.54
C MET A 48 -3.05 20.11 9.11
N LYS A 49 -2.15 19.17 8.78
CA LYS A 49 -2.12 18.57 7.44
C LYS A 49 -3.10 17.41 7.34
N VAL A 50 -3.84 17.35 6.25
CA VAL A 50 -4.69 16.20 5.90
C VAL A 50 -4.02 15.47 4.75
N TYR A 51 -3.55 14.26 5.02
CA TYR A 51 -2.96 13.38 4.03
C TYR A 51 -3.94 12.27 3.71
N TYR A 52 -4.21 12.04 2.42
CA TYR A 52 -5.04 10.93 2.01
C TYR A 52 -4.48 10.19 0.81
N TYR A 53 -4.63 8.87 0.84
CA TYR A 53 -4.22 7.99 -0.25
C TYR A 53 -5.45 7.53 -1.03
N PRO A 54 -5.53 7.84 -2.35
CA PRO A 54 -6.71 7.53 -3.13
C PRO A 54 -6.75 6.07 -3.62
N TYR A 55 -5.63 5.38 -3.57
CA TYR A 55 -5.48 4.07 -4.21
C TYR A 55 -5.82 2.92 -3.26
N ASP A 56 -6.50 1.92 -3.79
CA ASP A 56 -6.56 0.59 -3.17
C ASP A 56 -5.27 -0.22 -3.45
N VAL A 57 -5.24 -1.47 -2.97
CA VAL A 57 -4.05 -2.35 -3.12
C VAL A 57 -3.73 -2.68 -4.57
N ILE A 58 -4.75 -2.81 -5.43
CA ILE A 58 -4.58 -3.15 -6.85
C ILE A 58 -4.08 -1.93 -7.61
N GLU A 59 -4.69 -0.76 -7.36
CA GLU A 59 -4.25 0.51 -7.91
C GLU A 59 -2.80 0.84 -7.48
N GLU A 60 -2.46 0.60 -6.20
CA GLU A 60 -1.10 0.75 -5.70
C GLU A 60 -0.13 -0.22 -6.41
N LEU A 61 -0.51 -1.49 -6.59
CA LEU A 61 0.35 -2.45 -7.28
C LEU A 61 0.61 -2.05 -8.73
N LYS A 62 -0.41 -1.63 -9.47
CA LYS A 62 -0.27 -1.13 -10.85
C LYS A 62 0.69 0.05 -10.92
N TYR A 63 0.55 1.02 -10.03
CA TYR A 63 1.48 2.15 -9.94
C TYR A 63 2.92 1.68 -9.65
N ARG A 64 3.11 0.69 -8.77
CA ARG A 64 4.45 0.17 -8.42
C ARG A 64 5.09 -0.69 -9.51
N LEU A 65 4.31 -1.31 -10.39
CA LEU A 65 4.85 -1.98 -11.58
C LEU A 65 5.55 -0.97 -12.51
N GLU A 66 5.02 0.24 -12.63
CA GLU A 66 5.63 1.33 -13.41
C GLU A 66 6.72 2.07 -12.62
N SER A 67 6.51 2.25 -11.31
CA SER A 67 7.39 2.99 -10.39
C SER A 67 7.72 2.17 -9.13
N PRO A 68 8.63 1.16 -9.24
CA PRO A 68 9.01 0.32 -8.12
C PRO A 68 9.53 1.13 -6.93
N SER A 69 9.15 0.75 -5.70
CA SER A 69 9.71 1.39 -4.50
C SER A 69 11.21 1.10 -4.38
N ALA A 70 11.99 2.06 -3.89
CA ALA A 70 13.41 1.87 -3.58
C ALA A 70 13.64 1.44 -2.12
N SER A 71 12.74 0.63 -1.56
CA SER A 71 12.78 0.19 -0.15
C SER A 71 12.40 -1.29 -0.03
N LEU A 72 13.16 -2.01 0.81
CA LEU A 72 12.85 -3.39 1.19
C LEU A 72 12.01 -3.40 2.46
N LEU A 73 10.97 -4.23 2.49
CA LEU A 73 10.20 -4.47 3.71
C LEU A 73 10.62 -5.80 4.35
N VAL A 74 11.40 -5.72 5.42
CA VAL A 74 11.79 -6.89 6.21
C VAL A 74 10.76 -7.13 7.31
N VAL A 75 10.22 -8.34 7.38
CA VAL A 75 9.31 -8.75 8.47
C VAL A 75 10.07 -9.50 9.59
N PRO A 76 9.51 -9.62 10.81
CA PRO A 76 10.26 -10.12 11.98
C PRO A 76 10.87 -11.52 11.84
N ASN A 77 10.37 -12.36 10.93
CA ASN A 77 10.93 -13.69 10.68
C ASN A 77 12.11 -13.70 9.68
N GLY A 78 12.57 -12.53 9.23
CA GLY A 78 13.69 -12.36 8.31
C GLY A 78 13.31 -12.38 6.83
N LYS A 79 12.07 -12.71 6.49
CA LYS A 79 11.58 -12.64 5.10
C LYS A 79 11.49 -11.19 4.63
N VAL A 80 11.75 -10.99 3.36
CA VAL A 80 11.69 -9.68 2.71
C VAL A 80 10.53 -9.67 1.73
N LYS A 81 9.59 -8.76 1.94
CA LYS A 81 8.41 -8.59 1.11
C LYS A 81 8.68 -7.62 -0.03
N LEU A 82 8.10 -7.89 -1.19
CA LEU A 82 8.11 -6.97 -2.33
C LEU A 82 7.25 -5.72 -2.03
N ILE A 83 6.08 -5.92 -1.44
CA ILE A 83 5.16 -4.86 -1.05
C ILE A 83 4.42 -5.27 0.24
N GLY A 84 4.07 -4.27 1.07
CA GLY A 84 3.47 -4.49 2.40
C GLY A 84 2.18 -5.30 2.41
N PRO A 85 1.13 -4.89 1.69
CA PRO A 85 -0.16 -5.56 1.70
C PRO A 85 -0.17 -6.98 1.10
N LEU A 86 0.75 -7.32 0.19
CA LEU A 86 0.67 -8.55 -0.61
C LEU A 86 1.63 -9.65 -0.15
N PRO A 87 1.37 -10.94 -0.45
CA PRO A 87 2.16 -12.06 0.05
C PRO A 87 3.46 -12.33 -0.73
N PHE A 88 3.90 -11.42 -1.60
CA PHE A 88 5.10 -11.60 -2.41
C PHE A 88 6.38 -11.48 -1.57
N ILE A 89 7.16 -12.56 -1.51
CA ILE A 89 8.45 -12.63 -0.82
C ILE A 89 9.58 -12.67 -1.85
N CYS A 90 10.53 -11.75 -1.76
CA CYS A 90 11.67 -11.66 -2.67
C CYS A 90 13.00 -12.10 -2.02
N GLY A 91 12.99 -12.49 -0.74
CA GLY A 91 14.18 -13.03 -0.08
C GLY A 91 14.00 -13.35 1.39
N ASP A 92 15.06 -13.88 2.00
CA ASP A 92 15.16 -14.21 3.43
C ASP A 92 16.57 -13.88 3.96
N LEU A 93 16.67 -12.86 4.83
CA LEU A 93 17.93 -12.42 5.43
C LEU A 93 18.57 -13.45 6.36
N LYS A 94 17.84 -14.48 6.77
CA LYS A 94 18.42 -15.59 7.53
C LYS A 94 19.23 -16.54 6.64
N LYS A 95 19.09 -16.45 5.32
CA LYS A 95 19.67 -17.38 4.33
C LYS A 95 20.51 -16.70 3.27
N GLN A 96 20.18 -15.46 2.91
CA GLN A 96 20.76 -14.73 1.78
C GLN A 96 21.40 -13.43 2.26
N LYS A 97 22.39 -12.96 1.50
CA LYS A 97 22.97 -11.62 1.73
C LYS A 97 22.00 -10.55 1.27
N LEU A 98 22.04 -9.38 1.90
CA LEU A 98 21.23 -8.23 1.49
C LEU A 98 21.41 -7.87 0.01
N SER A 99 22.64 -7.96 -0.52
CA SER A 99 22.95 -7.70 -1.93
C SER A 99 22.23 -8.67 -2.87
N GLU A 100 22.13 -9.95 -2.50
CA GLU A 100 21.42 -10.96 -3.31
C GLU A 100 19.91 -10.69 -3.28
N ILE A 101 19.37 -10.37 -2.11
CA ILE A 101 17.95 -10.02 -1.95
C ILE A 101 17.63 -8.75 -2.73
N TRP A 102 18.54 -7.78 -2.79
CA TRP A 102 18.35 -6.56 -3.57
C TRP A 102 18.23 -6.83 -5.07
N GLU A 103 19.06 -7.71 -5.62
CA GLU A 103 18.94 -8.14 -7.02
C GLU A 103 17.61 -8.88 -7.26
N ASN A 104 17.23 -9.80 -6.36
CA ASN A 104 15.95 -10.49 -6.44
C ASN A 104 14.76 -9.52 -6.38
N TYR A 105 14.83 -8.51 -5.52
CA TYR A 105 13.79 -7.49 -5.38
C TYR A 105 13.57 -6.72 -6.69
N LYS A 106 14.65 -6.31 -7.37
CA LYS A 106 14.54 -5.63 -8.68
C LYS A 106 13.87 -6.52 -9.74
N MET A 107 14.14 -7.82 -9.70
CA MET A 107 13.56 -8.79 -10.64
C MET A 107 12.11 -9.15 -10.30
N ALA A 108 11.77 -9.22 -9.01
CA ALA A 108 10.47 -9.71 -8.52
C ALA A 108 9.29 -8.85 -9.02
N TRP A 109 9.48 -7.56 -9.28
CA TRP A 109 8.47 -6.70 -9.90
C TRP A 109 8.04 -7.16 -11.29
N ARG A 110 8.86 -7.95 -11.98
CA ARG A 110 8.58 -8.48 -13.32
C ARG A 110 8.09 -9.93 -13.31
N HIS A 111 7.87 -10.51 -12.13
CA HIS A 111 7.40 -11.88 -12.02
C HIS A 111 5.92 -11.98 -12.45
N PRO A 112 5.51 -13.01 -13.22
CA PRO A 112 4.12 -13.17 -13.66
C PRO A 112 3.10 -13.06 -12.53
N ASP A 113 3.33 -13.76 -11.40
CA ASP A 113 2.46 -13.68 -10.22
C ASP A 113 2.23 -12.27 -9.67
N VAL A 114 3.15 -11.33 -9.93
CA VAL A 114 3.05 -9.93 -9.50
C VAL A 114 2.35 -9.09 -10.57
N ILE A 115 2.66 -9.33 -11.85
CA ILE A 115 2.06 -8.61 -12.99
C ILE A 115 0.57 -8.97 -13.14
N GLU A 116 0.23 -10.24 -12.95
CA GLU A 116 -1.11 -10.81 -13.16
C GLU A 116 -1.98 -10.73 -11.91
N PHE A 117 -1.53 -10.08 -10.84
CA PHE A 117 -2.28 -9.97 -9.59
C PHE A 117 -3.41 -8.95 -9.71
N HIS A 118 -4.65 -9.44 -9.58
CA HIS A 118 -5.90 -8.69 -9.67
C HIS A 118 -6.93 -9.17 -8.64
#